data_AF-A0A8E2DZI4-F1
#
_entry.id   AF-A0A8E2DZI4-F1
#
_cell.length_a   1.000
_cell.length_b   1.000
_cell.length_c   1.000
_cell.angle_alpha   90.00
_cell.angle_beta   90.00
_cell.angle_gamma   90.00
#
_symmetry.space_group_name_H-M   'P 1'
#
loop_
_entity.id
_entity.type
_entity.pdbx_description
1 polymer ?
#
loop_
_entity_poly.entity_id
_entity_poly.type
_entity_poly.pdbx_seq_one_letter_code
_entity_poly.pdbx_strand_id
1 'polypeptide(L)'
;HESEGFCSFTKRDFFPTFWKAWERAFTKKNILSGWKKTGLFLFNPEVVLKQVTVKEKRPSSIKWLYHDNEILKQRCRRFQKTLVNREKTTRKQRPLFKLFEETGKALFFSPPTVEEAREVLRQEDKEEQRLVNTKEDQKTQRQLQKEEEERAKAEQQEIRRQNKEKRDREAAAIELARIYSGLVLN
;
A
#
# COMPACT_ATOMS: atom_id res chain seq x y z
N HIS A 1 15.10 -14.49 -58.56
CA HIS A 1 15.17 -15.05 -57.20
C HIS A 1 15.65 -16.48 -57.33
N GLU A 2 16.96 -16.67 -57.39
CA GLU A 2 17.61 -17.97 -57.36
C GLU A 2 17.50 -18.50 -55.92
N SER A 3 16.57 -19.42 -55.70
CA SER A 3 16.50 -20.18 -54.46
C SER A 3 17.59 -21.24 -54.50
N GLU A 4 18.79 -20.89 -54.06
CA GLU A 4 19.83 -21.86 -53.74
C GLU A 4 19.32 -22.80 -52.63
N GLY A 5 19.34 -24.12 -52.88
CA GLY A 5 19.35 -25.09 -51.77
C GLY A 5 18.24 -26.15 -51.67
N PHE A 6 17.43 -26.41 -52.71
CA PHE A 6 16.62 -27.63 -52.71
C PHE A 6 17.45 -28.84 -53.13
N CYS A 7 18.26 -29.37 -52.22
CA CYS A 7 18.60 -30.79 -52.30
C CYS A 7 17.26 -31.55 -52.24
N SER A 8 16.92 -32.34 -53.27
CA SER A 8 15.64 -33.06 -53.33
C SER A 8 15.61 -34.13 -52.23
N PHE A 9 15.30 -33.71 -51.01
CA PHE A 9 15.31 -34.56 -49.85
C PHE A 9 14.00 -35.33 -49.81
N THR A 10 14.03 -36.55 -50.34
CA THR A 10 12.85 -37.38 -50.37
C THR A 10 12.68 -38.10 -49.03
N LYS A 11 11.48 -38.63 -48.77
CA LYS A 11 11.23 -39.46 -47.58
C LYS A 11 12.18 -40.68 -47.49
N ARG A 12 12.69 -41.16 -48.64
CA ARG A 12 13.65 -42.28 -48.67
C ARG A 12 15.03 -41.87 -48.16
N ASP A 13 15.42 -40.61 -48.35
CA ASP A 13 16.71 -40.06 -47.92
C ASP A 13 16.72 -39.64 -46.45
N PHE A 14 15.53 -39.50 -45.85
CA PHE A 14 15.35 -39.10 -44.46
C PHE A 14 16.02 -40.09 -43.50
N PHE A 15 15.65 -41.38 -43.56
CA PHE A 15 16.09 -42.33 -42.54
C PHE A 15 17.61 -42.55 -42.53
N PRO A 16 18.30 -42.73 -43.68
CA PRO A 16 19.76 -42.86 -43.70
C PRO A 16 20.48 -41.60 -43.20
N THR A 17 19.98 -40.42 -43.55
CA THR A 17 20.57 -39.15 -43.12
C THR A 17 20.34 -38.91 -41.62
N PHE A 18 19.11 -39.15 -41.16
CA PHE A 18 18.74 -39.09 -39.76
C PHE A 18 19.57 -40.06 -38.93
N TRP A 19 19.72 -41.31 -39.35
CA TRP A 19 20.46 -42.32 -38.60
C TRP A 19 21.93 -41.94 -38.42
N LYS A 20 22.59 -41.47 -39.49
CA LYS A 20 23.97 -40.95 -39.42
C LYS A 20 24.09 -39.74 -38.49
N ALA A 21 23.11 -38.83 -38.52
CA ALA A 21 23.07 -37.69 -37.61
C ALA A 21 22.80 -38.12 -36.16
N TRP A 22 21.93 -39.11 -35.97
CA TRP A 22 21.54 -39.66 -34.67
C TRP A 22 22.72 -40.34 -33.98
N GLU A 23 23.47 -41.20 -34.70
CA GLU A 23 24.68 -41.84 -34.17
C GLU A 23 25.75 -40.82 -33.76
N ARG A 24 25.87 -39.71 -34.52
CA ARG A 24 26.78 -38.61 -34.19
C ARG A 24 26.30 -37.79 -32.99
N ALA A 25 24.99 -37.60 -32.84
CA ALA A 25 24.38 -36.81 -31.79
C ALA A 25 24.33 -37.56 -30.45
N PHE A 26 23.87 -38.81 -30.44
CA PHE A 26 23.63 -39.65 -29.26
C PHE A 26 24.87 -40.40 -28.78
N THR A 27 26.01 -39.70 -28.72
CA THR A 27 27.21 -40.25 -28.09
C THR A 27 27.17 -40.05 -26.57
N LYS A 28 27.77 -40.98 -25.81
CA LYS A 28 27.89 -40.86 -24.34
C LYS A 28 28.45 -39.49 -23.93
N LYS A 29 29.43 -38.96 -24.67
CA LYS A 29 30.03 -37.64 -24.44
C LYS A 29 29.01 -36.50 -24.59
N ASN A 30 28.25 -36.49 -25.69
CA ASN A 30 27.24 -35.45 -25.94
C ASN A 30 26.11 -35.52 -24.92
N ILE A 31 25.63 -36.73 -24.60
CA ILE A 31 24.60 -36.95 -23.58
C ILE A 31 25.08 -36.44 -22.22
N LEU A 32 26.27 -36.84 -21.77
CA LEU A 32 26.86 -36.35 -20.51
C LEU A 32 27.04 -34.82 -20.49
N SER A 33 27.41 -34.22 -21.63
CA SER A 33 27.52 -32.75 -21.73
C SER A 33 26.16 -32.04 -21.60
N GLY A 34 25.10 -32.63 -22.15
CA GLY A 34 23.73 -32.14 -22.02
C GLY A 34 23.27 -32.16 -20.56
N TRP A 35 23.46 -33.29 -19.86
CA TRP A 35 23.16 -33.42 -18.42
C TRP A 35 23.95 -32.43 -17.56
N LYS A 36 25.23 -32.21 -17.89
CA LYS A 36 26.07 -31.22 -17.21
C LYS A 36 25.53 -29.79 -17.37
N LYS A 37 25.01 -29.45 -18.56
CA LYS A 37 24.47 -28.12 -18.85
C LYS A 37 23.12 -27.88 -18.19
N THR A 38 22.23 -28.87 -18.19
CA THR A 38 20.90 -28.75 -17.57
C THR A 38 20.95 -28.79 -16.04
N GLY A 39 22.09 -29.22 -15.47
CA GLY A 39 22.21 -29.42 -14.03
C GLY A 39 21.43 -30.63 -13.51
N LEU A 40 20.83 -31.42 -14.40
CA LEU A 40 20.12 -32.67 -14.10
C LEU A 40 21.08 -33.86 -14.02
N PHE A 41 22.30 -33.66 -13.54
CA PHE A 41 23.23 -34.77 -13.37
C PHE A 41 22.71 -35.68 -12.25
N LEU A 42 22.63 -36.99 -12.53
CA LEU A 42 22.22 -38.00 -11.55
C LEU A 42 23.10 -37.88 -10.30
N PHE A 43 22.51 -37.33 -9.23
CA PHE A 43 23.04 -37.29 -7.87
C PHE A 43 24.55 -36.98 -7.75
N ASN A 44 24.95 -35.76 -8.09
CA ASN A 44 26.30 -35.26 -7.76
C ASN A 44 26.26 -34.51 -6.41
N PRO A 45 26.63 -35.14 -5.29
CA PRO A 45 26.52 -34.52 -3.97
C PRO A 45 27.40 -33.27 -3.85
N GLU A 46 28.56 -33.22 -4.50
CA GLU A 46 29.48 -32.08 -4.40
C GLU A 46 28.88 -30.77 -4.95
N VAL A 47 28.09 -30.87 -6.02
CA VAL A 47 27.41 -29.71 -6.62
C VAL A 47 26.30 -29.21 -5.70
N VAL A 48 25.54 -30.15 -5.12
CA VAL A 48 24.47 -29.85 -4.15
C VAL A 48 25.06 -29.27 -2.86
N LEU A 49 26.15 -29.85 -2.35
CA LEU A 49 26.84 -29.38 -1.15
C LEU A 49 27.45 -27.98 -1.36
N LYS A 50 27.95 -27.64 -2.55
CA LYS A 50 28.38 -26.28 -2.89
C LYS A 50 27.25 -25.25 -2.88
N GLN A 51 26.02 -25.67 -3.19
CA GLN A 51 24.84 -24.80 -3.11
C GLN A 51 24.36 -24.62 -1.66
N VAL A 52 24.47 -25.65 -0.83
CA VAL A 52 24.08 -25.59 0.59
C VAL A 52 25.11 -24.82 1.42
N THR A 53 26.40 -24.91 1.07
CA THR A 53 27.50 -24.19 1.73
C THR A 53 27.58 -22.70 1.38
N VAL A 54 26.54 -22.12 0.76
CA VAL A 54 26.40 -20.66 0.64
C VAL A 54 26.63 -20.06 2.02
N LYS A 55 27.81 -19.45 2.17
CA LYS A 55 28.27 -18.84 3.41
C LYS A 55 27.13 -17.99 3.94
N GLU A 56 26.70 -18.27 5.17
CA GLU A 56 25.88 -17.34 5.92
C GLU A 56 26.57 -15.98 5.83
N LYS A 57 26.04 -15.07 5.00
CA LYS A 57 26.35 -13.65 5.13
C LYS A 57 25.63 -13.22 6.40
N ARG A 58 26.15 -13.66 7.56
CA ARG A 58 25.74 -13.12 8.85
C ARG A 58 25.92 -11.61 8.69
N PRO A 59 24.85 -10.81 8.76
CA PRO A 59 24.98 -9.37 8.60
C PRO A 59 26.01 -8.93 9.65
N SER A 60 27.16 -8.46 9.18
CA SER A 60 28.35 -8.20 10.01
C SER A 60 28.14 -7.04 10.98
N SER A 61 26.97 -6.40 10.94
CA SER A 61 26.63 -5.23 11.72
C SER A 61 25.17 -5.28 12.13
N ILE A 62 24.92 -5.00 13.42
CA ILE A 62 23.59 -4.81 14.01
C ILE A 62 22.71 -3.87 13.16
N LYS A 63 23.32 -2.87 12.50
CA LYS A 63 22.65 -1.94 11.59
C LYS A 63 21.92 -2.63 10.42
N TRP A 64 22.49 -3.70 9.87
CA TRP A 64 21.86 -4.48 8.79
C TRP A 64 20.65 -5.26 9.29
N LEU A 65 20.75 -5.85 10.49
CA LEU A 65 19.61 -6.54 11.11
C LEU A 65 18.43 -5.58 11.36
N TYR A 66 18.69 -4.36 11.83
CA TYR A 66 17.65 -3.35 12.00
C TYR A 66 17.00 -2.95 10.66
N HIS A 67 17.81 -2.74 9.62
CA HIS A 67 17.31 -2.36 8.30
C HIS A 67 16.46 -3.46 7.67
N ASP A 68 16.93 -4.71 7.73
CA ASP A 68 16.19 -5.86 7.21
C ASP A 68 14.89 -6.08 7.98
N ASN A 69 14.89 -5.90 9.31
CA ASN A 69 13.67 -6.00 10.12
C ASN A 69 12.66 -4.92 9.73
N GLU A 70 13.10 -3.69 9.50
CA GLU A 70 12.22 -2.60 9.06
C GLU A 70 11.63 -2.89 7.68
N ILE A 71 12.44 -3.36 6.72
CA ILE A 71 11.94 -3.81 5.41
C ILE A 71 10.90 -4.92 5.58
N LEU A 72 11.17 -5.89 6.45
CA LEU A 72 10.26 -7.00 6.72
C LEU A 72 8.92 -6.50 7.27
N LYS A 73 8.96 -5.58 8.25
CA LYS A 73 7.77 -4.94 8.83
C LYS A 73 6.95 -4.21 7.77
N GLN A 74 7.60 -3.45 6.89
CA GLN A 74 6.91 -2.75 5.80
C GLN A 74 6.26 -3.74 4.82
N ARG A 75 6.93 -4.84 4.49
CA ARG A 75 6.37 -5.91 3.66
C ARG A 75 5.15 -6.56 4.31
N CYS A 76 5.26 -6.98 5.58
CA CYS A 76 4.15 -7.55 6.34
C CYS A 76 2.96 -6.58 6.42
N ARG A 77 3.22 -5.29 6.68
CA ARG A 77 2.19 -4.23 6.69
C ARG A 77 1.48 -4.10 5.34
N ARG A 78 2.23 -4.17 4.23
CA ARG A 78 1.65 -4.11 2.88
C ARG A 78 0.82 -5.35 2.58
N PHE A 79 1.30 -6.54 2.94
CA PHE A 79 0.55 -7.78 2.79
C PHE A 79 -0.77 -7.76 3.57
N GLN A 80 -0.74 -7.35 4.84
CA GLN A 80 -1.96 -7.20 5.65
C GLN A 80 -2.95 -6.22 5.01
N LYS A 81 -2.47 -5.07 4.52
CA LYS A 81 -3.32 -4.12 3.77
C LYS A 81 -3.92 -4.75 2.51
N THR A 82 -3.15 -5.54 1.75
CA THR A 82 -3.67 -6.22 0.55
C THR A 82 -4.71 -7.28 0.89
N LEU A 83 -4.56 -8.00 2.00
CA LEU A 83 -5.55 -8.97 2.48
C LEU A 83 -6.86 -8.27 2.87
N VAL A 84 -6.78 -7.19 3.65
CA VAL A 84 -7.95 -6.39 4.02
C VAL A 84 -8.64 -5.80 2.79
N ASN A 85 -7.87 -5.30 1.81
CA ASN A 85 -8.44 -4.78 0.57
C ASN A 85 -9.10 -5.88 -0.24
N ARG A 86 -8.49 -7.07 -0.34
CA ARG A 86 -9.08 -8.23 -1.01
C ARG A 86 -10.38 -8.64 -0.34
N GLU A 87 -10.40 -8.75 0.99
CA GLU A 87 -11.61 -9.06 1.76
C GLU A 87 -12.71 -8.02 1.53
N LYS A 88 -12.38 -6.73 1.55
CA LYS A 88 -13.31 -5.65 1.21
C LYS A 88 -13.84 -5.77 -0.22
N THR A 89 -13.00 -6.07 -1.20
CA THR A 89 -13.45 -6.29 -2.58
C THR A 89 -14.35 -7.51 -2.71
N THR A 90 -14.06 -8.61 -2.00
CA THR A 90 -14.92 -9.79 -1.97
C THR A 90 -16.26 -9.49 -1.31
N ARG A 91 -16.30 -8.68 -0.23
CA ARG A 91 -17.55 -8.23 0.40
C ARG A 91 -18.40 -7.36 -0.53
N LYS A 92 -17.78 -6.43 -1.26
CA LYS A 92 -18.45 -5.57 -2.25
C LYS A 92 -19.07 -6.33 -3.43
N GLN A 93 -18.56 -7.52 -3.73
CA GLN A 93 -19.07 -8.39 -4.80
C GLN A 93 -20.11 -9.43 -4.30
N ARG A 94 -20.41 -9.44 -2.98
CA ARG A 94 -21.43 -10.31 -2.35
C ARG A 94 -22.74 -9.63 -1.90
N PRO A 95 -23.14 -8.43 -2.37
CA PRO A 95 -24.31 -7.75 -1.80
C PRO A 95 -25.60 -8.53 -2.08
N LEU A 96 -25.73 -9.11 -3.28
CA LEU A 96 -26.93 -9.81 -3.69
C LEU A 96 -27.13 -11.15 -2.97
N PHE A 97 -26.05 -11.82 -2.55
CA PHE A 97 -26.13 -13.13 -1.89
C PHE A 97 -26.33 -13.02 -0.37
N LYS A 98 -25.99 -11.88 0.24
CA LYS A 98 -26.09 -11.66 1.69
C LYS A 98 -27.54 -11.64 2.19
N LEU A 99 -28.49 -11.11 1.40
CA LEU A 99 -29.92 -11.15 1.72
C LEU A 99 -30.47 -12.59 1.86
N PHE A 100 -29.86 -13.56 1.18
CA PHE A 100 -30.41 -14.91 1.07
C PHE A 100 -29.74 -15.92 2.00
N GLU A 101 -28.58 -15.61 2.59
CA GLU A 101 -27.88 -16.48 3.55
C GLU A 101 -28.71 -16.71 4.83
N GLU A 102 -29.53 -15.75 5.26
CA GLU A 102 -30.33 -15.84 6.51
C GLU A 102 -31.49 -16.85 6.43
N THR A 103 -32.00 -17.13 5.24
CA THR A 103 -33.21 -17.95 5.09
C THR A 103 -32.93 -19.44 5.02
N GLY A 104 -31.67 -19.86 4.76
CA GLY A 104 -31.28 -21.25 4.57
C GLY A 104 -32.02 -21.98 3.44
N LYS A 105 -32.78 -21.26 2.61
CA LYS A 105 -33.62 -21.78 1.54
C LYS A 105 -32.88 -21.68 0.19
N ALA A 106 -33.24 -22.55 -0.75
CA ALA A 106 -32.71 -22.49 -2.11
C ALA A 106 -33.00 -21.11 -2.74
N LEU A 107 -31.99 -20.51 -3.38
CA LEU A 107 -32.14 -19.23 -4.07
C LEU A 107 -33.12 -19.38 -5.24
N PHE A 108 -34.30 -18.79 -5.12
CA PHE A 108 -35.26 -18.66 -6.22
C PHE A 108 -35.34 -17.19 -6.65
N PHE A 109 -34.84 -16.89 -7.85
CA PHE A 109 -34.84 -15.52 -8.39
C PHE A 109 -36.18 -15.19 -9.04
N SER A 110 -37.15 -14.79 -8.23
CA SER A 110 -38.44 -14.26 -8.69
C SER A 110 -38.43 -12.72 -8.78
N PRO A 111 -39.27 -12.10 -9.61
CA PRO A 111 -39.37 -10.64 -9.69
C PRO A 111 -39.51 -9.91 -8.32
N PRO A 112 -40.39 -10.33 -7.38
CA PRO A 112 -40.49 -9.65 -6.08
C PRO A 112 -39.23 -9.78 -5.23
N THR A 113 -38.57 -10.95 -5.23
CA THR A 113 -37.31 -11.15 -4.48
C THR A 113 -36.15 -10.30 -5.03
N VAL A 114 -36.16 -10.00 -6.33
CA VAL A 114 -35.16 -9.11 -6.95
C VAL A 114 -35.42 -7.65 -6.57
N GLU A 115 -36.69 -7.25 -6.43
CA GLU A 115 -37.08 -5.90 -6.04
C GLU A 115 -36.73 -5.61 -4.58
N GLU A 116 -36.93 -6.58 -3.69
CA GLU A 116 -36.50 -6.51 -2.29
C GLU A 116 -34.99 -6.32 -2.16
N ALA A 117 -34.19 -7.13 -2.87
CA ALA A 117 -32.74 -6.99 -2.89
C ALA A 117 -32.28 -5.61 -3.40
N ARG A 118 -32.97 -5.05 -4.39
CA ARG A 118 -32.70 -3.69 -4.88
C ARG A 118 -33.05 -2.62 -3.86
N GLU A 119 -34.14 -2.78 -3.10
CA GLU A 119 -34.52 -1.83 -2.05
C GLU A 119 -33.51 -1.82 -0.91
N VAL A 120 -33.03 -2.99 -0.46
CA VAL A 120 -31.98 -3.07 0.56
C VAL A 120 -30.71 -2.36 0.10
N LEU A 121 -30.28 -2.55 -1.15
CA LEU A 121 -29.13 -1.83 -1.70
C LEU A 121 -29.35 -0.32 -1.72
N ARG A 122 -30.54 0.15 -2.12
CA ARG A 122 -30.89 1.58 -2.07
C ARG A 122 -30.85 2.14 -0.64
N GLN A 123 -31.23 1.34 0.34
CA GLN A 123 -31.18 1.75 1.75
C GLN A 123 -29.74 1.85 2.24
N GLU A 124 -28.91 0.85 1.97
CA GLU A 124 -27.48 0.88 2.29
C GLU A 124 -26.79 2.11 1.66
N ASP A 125 -27.04 2.40 0.38
CA ASP A 125 -26.48 3.57 -0.29
C ASP A 125 -26.94 4.90 0.36
N LYS A 126 -28.22 5.00 0.75
CA LYS A 126 -28.75 6.17 1.48
C LYS A 126 -28.09 6.33 2.84
N GLU A 127 -27.87 5.23 3.57
CA GLU A 127 -27.18 5.23 4.86
C GLU A 127 -25.72 5.64 4.73
N GLU A 128 -25.00 5.10 3.74
CA GLU A 128 -23.63 5.50 3.44
C GLU A 128 -23.54 7.00 3.13
N GLN A 129 -24.47 7.53 2.33
CA GLN A 129 -24.52 8.95 2.03
C GLN A 129 -24.78 9.80 3.28
N ARG A 130 -25.68 9.37 4.17
CA ARG A 130 -25.91 10.05 5.47
C ARG A 130 -24.65 10.06 6.34
N LEU A 131 -23.90 8.96 6.36
CA LEU A 131 -22.63 8.87 7.11
C LEU A 131 -21.54 9.77 6.52
N VAL A 132 -21.51 9.95 5.19
CA VAL A 132 -20.60 10.91 4.55
C VAL A 132 -20.97 12.33 4.93
N ASN A 133 -22.25 12.70 4.76
CA ASN A 133 -22.74 14.05 5.06
C ASN A 133 -22.48 14.41 6.54
N THR A 134 -22.79 13.51 7.49
CA THR A 134 -22.53 13.76 8.92
C THR A 134 -21.04 13.95 9.25
N LYS A 135 -20.13 13.25 8.56
CA LYS A 135 -18.69 13.47 8.74
C LYS A 135 -18.23 14.81 8.18
N GLU A 136 -18.80 15.23 7.06
CA GLU A 136 -18.52 16.55 6.47
C GLU A 136 -19.03 17.68 7.36
N ASP A 137 -20.23 17.54 7.92
CA ASP A 137 -20.79 18.49 8.90
C ASP A 137 -19.91 18.59 10.15
N GLN A 138 -19.49 17.45 10.71
CA GLN A 138 -18.57 17.43 11.86
C GLN A 138 -17.23 18.10 11.56
N LYS A 139 -16.69 17.91 10.34
CA LYS A 139 -15.44 18.55 9.92
C LYS A 139 -15.61 20.06 9.82
N THR A 140 -16.71 20.51 9.24
CA THR A 140 -17.06 21.93 9.12
C THR A 140 -17.22 22.58 10.49
N GLN A 141 -17.95 21.93 11.40
CA GLN A 141 -18.11 22.40 12.79
C GLN A 141 -16.78 22.54 13.53
N ARG A 142 -15.88 21.55 13.41
CA ARG A 142 -14.54 21.64 14.04
C ARG A 142 -13.72 22.80 13.49
N GLN A 143 -13.87 23.09 12.19
CA GLN A 143 -13.15 24.19 11.56
C GLN A 143 -13.67 25.54 12.04
N LEU A 144 -14.99 25.71 12.13
CA LEU A 144 -15.62 26.90 12.70
C LEU A 144 -15.22 27.11 14.17
N GLN A 145 -15.25 26.06 15.00
CA GLN A 145 -14.83 26.14 16.41
C GLN A 145 -13.38 26.58 16.56
N LYS A 146 -12.49 26.04 15.72
CA LYS A 146 -11.07 26.42 15.73
C LYS A 146 -10.89 27.89 15.35
N GLU A 147 -11.62 28.36 14.34
CA GLU A 147 -11.58 29.75 13.90
C GLU A 147 -12.13 30.71 14.96
N GLU A 148 -13.24 30.37 15.60
CA GLU A 148 -13.80 31.13 16.73
C GLU A 148 -12.81 31.21 17.91
N GLU A 149 -12.16 30.09 18.25
CA GLU A 149 -11.17 30.05 19.32
C GLU A 149 -9.93 30.90 18.99
N GLU A 150 -9.47 30.89 17.74
CA GLU A 150 -8.37 31.73 17.26
C GLU A 150 -8.75 33.23 17.29
N ARG A 151 -9.97 33.57 16.86
CA ARG A 151 -10.49 34.95 16.95
C ARG A 151 -10.60 35.42 18.40
N ALA A 152 -11.13 34.60 19.29
CA ALA A 152 -11.23 34.92 20.72
C ALA A 152 -9.85 35.13 21.37
N LYS A 153 -8.86 34.31 21.02
CA LYS A 153 -7.47 34.49 21.47
C LYS A 153 -6.86 35.79 20.95
N ALA A 154 -7.10 36.14 19.67
CA ALA A 154 -6.63 37.39 19.08
C ALA A 154 -7.26 38.62 19.75
N GLU A 155 -8.57 38.60 20.00
CA GLU A 155 -9.28 39.67 20.72
C GLU A 155 -8.76 39.82 22.15
N GLN A 156 -8.56 38.71 22.88
CA GLN A 156 -7.98 38.76 24.22
C GLN A 156 -6.54 39.31 24.21
N GLN A 157 -5.73 38.96 23.20
CA GLN A 157 -4.39 39.52 23.05
C GLN A 157 -4.43 41.04 22.79
N GLU A 158 -5.35 41.50 21.96
CA GLU A 158 -5.53 42.92 21.66
C GLU A 158 -5.96 43.70 22.90
N ILE A 159 -6.95 43.20 23.65
CA ILE A 159 -7.39 43.81 24.91
C ILE A 159 -6.23 43.87 25.91
N ARG A 160 -5.43 42.79 26.03
CA ARG A 160 -4.24 42.77 26.90
C ARG A 160 -3.21 43.81 26.47
N ARG A 161 -2.99 43.98 25.16
CA ARG A 161 -2.08 44.98 24.59
C ARG A 161 -2.55 46.39 24.94
N GLN A 162 -3.81 46.71 24.68
CA GLN A 162 -4.40 48.02 24.99
C GLN A 162 -4.36 48.33 26.49
N ASN A 163 -4.67 47.36 27.35
CA ASN A 163 -4.59 47.55 28.80
C ASN A 163 -3.14 47.69 29.31
N LYS A 164 -2.17 47.07 28.65
CA LYS A 164 -0.75 47.30 28.94
C LYS A 164 -0.35 48.73 28.55
N GLU A 165 -0.69 49.17 27.35
CA GLU A 165 -0.40 50.54 26.88
C GLU A 165 -1.04 51.61 27.78
N LYS A 166 -2.28 51.40 28.24
CA LYS A 166 -2.93 52.30 29.21
C LYS A 166 -2.16 52.37 30.52
N ARG A 167 -1.76 51.23 31.09
CA ARG A 167 -0.95 51.17 32.33
C ARG A 167 0.40 51.86 32.16
N ASP A 168 1.07 51.64 31.03
CA ASP A 168 2.36 52.26 30.72
C ASP A 168 2.21 53.79 30.59
N ARG A 169 1.13 54.29 29.95
CA ARG A 169 0.80 55.73 29.87
C ARG A 169 0.49 56.35 31.24
N GLU A 170 -0.29 55.67 32.07
CA GLU A 170 -0.61 56.11 33.43
C GLU A 170 0.66 56.18 34.29
N ALA A 171 1.53 55.16 34.23
CA ALA A 171 2.82 55.16 34.94
C ALA A 171 3.74 56.30 34.48
N ALA A 172 3.83 56.56 33.16
CA ALA A 172 4.59 57.68 32.63
C ALA A 172 4.02 59.03 33.07
N ALA A 173 2.69 59.18 33.13
CA ALA A 173 2.05 60.39 33.64
C ALA A 173 2.33 60.62 35.13
N ILE A 174 2.32 59.56 35.93
CA ILE A 174 2.68 59.61 37.37
C ILE A 174 4.15 60.04 37.52
N GLU A 175 5.08 59.46 36.76
CA GLU A 175 6.50 59.86 36.81
C GLU A 175 6.71 61.31 36.37
N LEU A 176 6.03 61.78 35.32
CA LEU A 176 6.06 63.19 34.93
C LEU A 176 5.53 64.10 36.06
N ALA A 177 4.41 63.76 36.69
CA ALA A 177 3.89 64.52 37.83
C ALA A 177 4.86 64.54 39.02
N ARG A 178 5.60 63.45 39.23
CA ARG A 178 6.64 63.35 40.27
C ARG A 178 7.83 64.27 39.96
N ILE A 179 8.28 64.31 38.71
CA ILE A 179 9.35 65.22 38.26
C ILE A 179 8.91 66.68 38.41
N TYR A 180 7.71 67.02 37.93
CA TYR A 180 7.18 68.38 38.01
C TYR A 180 6.97 68.85 39.46
N SER A 181 6.48 67.98 40.35
CA SER A 181 6.34 68.34 41.78
C SER A 181 7.69 68.48 42.50
N GLY A 182 8.70 67.68 42.14
CA GLY A 182 10.07 67.84 42.64
C GLY A 182 10.78 69.10 42.15
N LEU A 183 10.38 69.65 41.01
CA LEU A 183 10.91 70.91 40.48
C LEU A 183 10.28 72.16 41.11
N VAL A 184 9.11 72.03 41.75
CA VAL A 184 8.35 73.14 42.37
C VAL A 184 8.70 73.33 43.86
N LEU A 185 9.46 72.40 44.46
CA LEU A 185 9.87 72.41 45.87
C LEU A 185 11.36 72.74 46.09
N ASN A 186 12.10 73.17 45.06
CA ASN A 186 13.41 73.82 45.15
C ASN A 186 13.29 75.27 44.65
#